data_AF-A0A2P6CFE1-F1
#
_entry.id   AF-A0A2P6CFE1-F1
#
_cell.length_a   1.000
_cell.length_b   1.000
_cell.length_c   1.000
_cell.angle_alpha   90.00
_cell.angle_beta   90.00
_cell.angle_gamma   90.00
#
_symmetry.space_group_name_H-M   'P 1'
#
loop_
_entity.id
_entity.type
_entity.pdbx_description
1 polymer ?
#
loop_
_entity_poly.entity_id
_entity_poly.type
_entity_poly.pdbx_seq_one_letter_code
_entity_poly.pdbx_strand_id
1 'polypeptide(L)'
;MATITHSKSEKLKIGIKKYFSILFYKTKIENWNKIGKIKSFLILLFSILPLILFKVREDLDSLNNFEILGISIMIFVFVILFLAFITKLWSWFGIEFKKPTWNENPLSLNSSKSLNFFQFMGFWFITSGIIKILFIGVFHQKFDKESILLFVYGISLIIGIKLSLKILNKNGNKKTVANTV
;
A
#
# COMPACT_ATOMS: atom_id res chain seq x y z
N MET A 1 9.23 -40.69 -25.33
CA MET A 1 10.48 -40.07 -24.86
C MET A 1 10.42 -38.52 -24.77
N ALA A 2 9.44 -37.84 -25.37
CA ALA A 2 9.32 -36.37 -25.35
C ALA A 2 8.65 -35.76 -24.09
N THR A 3 7.95 -36.56 -23.27
CA THR A 3 7.20 -36.08 -22.09
C THR A 3 8.07 -35.82 -20.86
N ILE A 4 9.23 -36.47 -20.77
CA ILE A 4 10.13 -36.38 -19.60
C ILE A 4 10.98 -35.09 -19.64
N THR A 5 11.34 -34.62 -20.83
CA THR A 5 12.12 -33.38 -21.02
C THR A 5 11.29 -32.13 -20.73
N HIS A 6 9.99 -32.13 -21.04
CA HIS A 6 9.11 -31.00 -20.78
C HIS A 6 8.85 -30.78 -19.27
N SER A 7 8.64 -31.87 -18.52
CA SER A 7 8.46 -31.84 -17.06
C SER A 7 9.70 -31.33 -16.30
N LYS A 8 10.90 -31.70 -16.77
CA LYS A 8 12.17 -31.26 -16.16
C LYS A 8 12.45 -29.78 -16.43
N SER A 9 12.11 -29.29 -17.63
CA SER A 9 12.17 -27.88 -18.04
C SER A 9 11.28 -26.97 -17.19
N GLU A 10 10.03 -27.38 -16.93
CA GLU A 10 9.10 -26.59 -16.09
C GLU A 10 9.54 -26.54 -14.63
N LYS A 11 9.99 -27.66 -14.06
CA LYS A 11 10.52 -27.69 -12.69
C LYS A 11 11.75 -26.79 -12.52
N LEU A 12 12.61 -26.72 -13.55
CA LEU A 12 13.77 -25.82 -13.54
C LEU A 12 13.36 -24.35 -13.60
N LYS A 13 12.40 -23.98 -14.46
CA LYS A 13 11.86 -22.61 -14.52
C LYS A 13 11.20 -22.17 -13.22
N ILE A 14 10.45 -23.06 -12.57
CA ILE A 14 9.83 -22.80 -11.26
C ILE A 14 10.91 -22.63 -10.19
N GLY A 15 11.95 -23.47 -10.18
CA GLY A 15 13.09 -23.37 -9.28
C GLY A 15 13.83 -22.04 -9.41
N ILE A 16 14.15 -21.62 -10.63
CA ILE A 16 14.84 -20.35 -10.91
C ILE A 16 13.97 -19.15 -10.49
N LYS A 17 12.67 -19.17 -10.80
CA LYS A 17 11.74 -18.09 -10.41
C LYS A 17 11.62 -17.98 -8.89
N LYS A 18 11.56 -19.11 -8.18
CA LYS A 18 11.53 -19.16 -6.72
C LYS A 18 12.85 -18.64 -6.13
N TYR A 19 14.00 -19.06 -6.67
CA TYR A 19 15.32 -18.62 -6.22
C TYR A 19 15.53 -17.11 -6.42
N PHE A 20 15.16 -16.58 -7.60
CA PHE A 20 15.19 -15.13 -7.86
C PHE A 20 14.27 -14.35 -6.92
N SER A 21 13.07 -14.88 -6.63
CA SER A 21 12.15 -14.23 -5.69
C SER A 21 12.76 -14.16 -4.28
N ILE A 22 13.35 -15.25 -3.79
CA ILE A 22 13.96 -15.33 -2.46
C ILE A 22 15.19 -14.42 -2.37
N LEU A 23 16.06 -14.44 -3.38
CA LEU A 23 17.26 -13.59 -3.43
C LEU A 23 16.89 -12.09 -3.50
N PHE A 24 15.84 -11.75 -4.25
CA PHE A 24 15.32 -10.38 -4.35
C PHE A 24 14.71 -9.89 -3.04
N TYR A 25 14.00 -10.74 -2.31
CA TYR A 25 13.50 -10.40 -0.98
C TYR A 25 14.63 -10.21 0.03
N LYS A 26 15.63 -11.11 0.03
CA LYS A 26 16.79 -11.04 0.93
C LYS A 26 17.60 -9.75 0.74
N THR A 27 17.95 -9.41 -0.49
CA THR A 27 18.68 -8.17 -0.82
C THR A 27 17.86 -6.91 -0.53
N LYS A 28 16.54 -6.94 -0.72
CA LYS A 28 15.67 -5.79 -0.43
C LYS A 28 15.49 -5.52 1.06
N ILE A 29 15.49 -6.57 1.90
CA ILE A 29 15.40 -6.46 3.37
C ILE A 29 16.75 -6.05 3.97
N GLU A 30 17.88 -6.55 3.46
CA GLU A 30 19.22 -6.11 3.85
C GLU A 30 19.45 -4.61 3.57
N ASN A 31 18.78 -4.06 2.56
CA ASN A 31 18.83 -2.62 2.22
C ASN A 31 17.94 -1.70 3.09
N TRP A 32 17.31 -2.21 4.16
CA TRP A 32 16.51 -1.36 5.05
C TRP A 32 17.41 -0.61 6.04
N ASN A 33 17.33 0.72 5.98
CA ASN A 33 17.99 1.57 6.96
C ASN A 33 17.24 1.54 8.32
N LYS A 34 17.82 2.20 9.33
CA LYS A 34 17.22 2.32 10.67
C LYS A 34 15.78 2.85 10.62
N ILE A 35 15.49 3.81 9.74
CA ILE A 35 14.16 4.42 9.57
C ILE A 35 13.14 3.39 9.06
N GLY A 36 13.47 2.63 8.01
CA GLY A 36 12.59 1.60 7.46
C GLY A 36 12.23 0.53 8.49
N LYS A 37 13.19 0.12 9.33
CA LYS A 37 12.96 -0.82 10.44
C LYS A 37 12.00 -0.23 11.49
N ILE A 38 12.23 1.01 11.91
CA ILE A 38 11.37 1.70 12.88
C ILE A 38 9.94 1.86 12.36
N LYS A 39 9.75 2.25 11.09
CA LYS A 39 8.42 2.34 10.47
C LYS A 39 7.66 1.02 10.53
N SER A 40 8.34 -0.07 10.16
CA SER A 40 7.74 -1.40 10.18
C SER A 40 7.27 -1.76 11.58
N PHE A 41 8.10 -1.48 12.60
CA PHE A 41 7.74 -1.69 13.99
C PHE A 41 6.55 -0.82 14.43
N LEU A 42 6.54 0.47 14.07
CA LEU A 42 5.43 1.37 14.38
C LEU A 42 4.12 0.93 13.74
N ILE A 43 4.14 0.47 12.48
CA ILE A 43 2.96 -0.07 11.82
C ILE A 43 2.42 -1.28 12.57
N LEU A 44 3.30 -2.19 12.99
CA LEU A 44 2.89 -3.36 13.76
C LEU A 44 2.29 -2.94 15.11
N LEU A 45 2.97 -2.06 15.85
CA LEU A 45 2.51 -1.57 17.15
C LEU A 45 1.14 -0.89 17.05
N PHE A 46 0.97 0.04 16.11
CA PHE A 46 -0.31 0.73 15.89
C PHE A 46 -1.40 -0.16 15.30
N SER A 47 -1.05 -1.30 14.71
CA SER A 47 -2.05 -2.28 14.23
C SER A 47 -2.57 -3.17 15.35
N ILE A 48 -1.74 -3.44 16.37
CA ILE A 48 -2.11 -4.29 17.52
C ILE A 48 -2.84 -3.46 18.60
N LEU A 49 -2.46 -2.19 18.80
CA LEU A 49 -3.03 -1.34 19.85
C LEU A 49 -4.58 -1.28 19.83
N PRO A 50 -5.25 -1.13 18.66
CA PRO A 50 -6.71 -1.12 18.59
C PRO A 50 -7.36 -2.47 18.97
N LEU A 51 -6.63 -3.59 18.86
CA LEU A 51 -7.13 -4.89 19.29
C LEU A 51 -7.23 -4.99 20.82
N ILE A 52 -6.31 -4.33 21.54
CA ILE A 52 -6.30 -4.33 23.01
C ILE A 52 -7.46 -3.49 23.56
N LEU A 53 -7.79 -2.40 22.87
CA LEU A 53 -8.91 -1.51 23.20
C LEU A 53 -10.22 -1.90 22.50
N PHE A 54 -10.29 -3.14 21.98
CA PHE A 54 -11.39 -3.57 21.14
C PHE A 54 -12.70 -3.64 21.94
N LYS A 55 -13.55 -2.63 21.72
CA LYS A 55 -14.98 -2.70 22.02
C LYS A 55 -15.70 -2.92 20.71
N VAL A 56 -16.49 -3.98 20.62
CA VAL A 56 -17.31 -4.27 19.43
C VAL A 56 -18.21 -3.06 19.17
N ARG A 57 -18.06 -2.43 18.00
CA ARG A 57 -18.96 -1.37 17.52
C ARG A 57 -20.19 -2.01 16.91
N GLU A 58 -21.30 -1.95 17.63
CA GLU A 58 -22.60 -2.46 17.16
C GLU A 58 -23.13 -1.67 15.93
N ASP A 59 -22.65 -0.44 15.75
CA ASP A 59 -23.04 0.48 14.69
C ASP A 59 -22.75 -0.06 13.28
N LEU A 60 -21.61 -0.71 13.06
CA LEU A 60 -21.28 -1.34 11.76
C LEU A 60 -21.95 -2.72 11.59
N ASP A 61 -22.30 -3.39 12.69
CA ASP A 61 -22.97 -4.68 12.65
C ASP A 61 -24.40 -4.57 12.09
N SER A 62 -25.04 -3.40 12.24
CA SER A 62 -26.37 -3.12 11.69
C SER A 62 -26.45 -3.07 10.15
N LEU A 63 -25.35 -2.74 9.48
CA LEU A 63 -25.32 -2.64 8.01
C LEU A 63 -25.37 -4.02 7.36
N ASN A 64 -26.08 -4.18 6.26
CA ASN A 64 -26.03 -5.46 5.54
C ASN A 64 -24.74 -5.56 4.67
N ASN A 65 -24.42 -6.78 4.23
CA ASN A 65 -23.20 -7.03 3.43
C ASN A 65 -23.16 -6.25 2.11
N PHE A 66 -24.32 -5.96 1.51
CA PHE A 66 -24.40 -5.21 0.26
C PHE A 66 -24.06 -3.73 0.45
N GLU A 67 -24.52 -3.13 1.55
CA GLU A 67 -24.18 -1.75 1.93
C GLU A 67 -22.69 -1.58 2.16
N ILE A 68 -22.05 -2.51 2.87
CA ILE A 68 -20.60 -2.46 3.13
C ILE A 68 -19.80 -2.60 1.83
N LEU A 69 -20.27 -3.43 0.91
CA LEU A 69 -19.67 -3.54 -0.42
C LEU A 69 -19.78 -2.22 -1.18
N GLY A 70 -20.97 -1.60 -1.18
CA GLY A 70 -21.20 -0.29 -1.80
C GLY A 70 -20.31 0.81 -1.21
N ILE A 71 -20.25 0.90 0.12
CA ILE A 71 -19.38 1.84 0.86
C ILE A 71 -17.90 1.59 0.51
N SER A 72 -17.47 0.33 0.45
CA SER A 72 -16.10 -0.05 0.09
C SER A 72 -15.73 0.42 -1.32
N ILE A 73 -16.63 0.24 -2.29
CA ILE A 73 -16.41 0.70 -3.67
C ILE A 73 -16.34 2.22 -3.73
N MET A 74 -17.25 2.93 -3.06
CA MET A 74 -17.23 4.39 -3.02
C MET A 74 -15.92 4.92 -2.41
N ILE A 75 -15.49 4.37 -1.27
CA ILE A 75 -14.22 4.74 -0.64
C ILE A 75 -13.06 4.48 -1.60
N PHE A 76 -13.05 3.32 -2.24
CA PHE A 76 -11.98 2.95 -3.16
C PHE A 76 -11.82 3.95 -4.29
N VAL A 77 -12.92 4.26 -4.97
CA VAL A 77 -12.94 5.24 -6.07
C VAL A 77 -12.59 6.63 -5.56
N PHE A 78 -13.21 7.06 -4.46
CA PHE A 78 -13.00 8.38 -3.87
C PHE A 78 -11.55 8.61 -3.49
N VAL A 79 -10.92 7.69 -2.75
CA VAL A 79 -9.52 7.83 -2.29
C VAL A 79 -8.55 7.90 -3.47
N ILE A 80 -8.74 7.04 -4.47
CA ILE A 80 -7.88 7.02 -5.67
C ILE A 80 -7.99 8.36 -6.42
N LEU A 81 -9.22 8.82 -6.67
CA LEU A 81 -9.47 10.07 -7.39
C LEU A 81 -9.01 11.28 -6.58
N PHE A 82 -9.29 11.32 -5.29
CA PHE A 82 -8.90 12.39 -4.39
C PHE A 82 -7.37 12.56 -4.37
N LEU A 83 -6.62 11.46 -4.19
CA LEU A 83 -5.17 11.54 -4.16
C LEU A 83 -4.58 11.96 -5.52
N ALA A 84 -5.11 11.43 -6.61
CA ALA A 84 -4.75 11.86 -7.97
C ALA A 84 -5.03 13.35 -8.19
N PHE A 85 -6.19 13.83 -7.74
CA PHE A 85 -6.61 15.22 -7.87
C PHE A 85 -5.76 16.17 -7.03
N ILE A 86 -5.57 15.90 -5.73
CA ILE A 86 -4.79 16.77 -4.84
C ILE A 86 -3.34 16.85 -5.27
N THR A 87 -2.72 15.72 -5.62
CA THR A 87 -1.33 15.73 -6.13
C THR A 87 -1.21 16.52 -7.43
N LYS A 88 -2.23 16.45 -8.30
CA LYS A 88 -2.26 17.26 -9.52
C LYS A 88 -2.44 18.74 -9.23
N LEU A 89 -3.34 19.09 -8.32
CA LEU A 89 -3.61 20.46 -7.91
C LEU A 89 -2.36 21.10 -7.30
N TRP A 90 -1.67 20.40 -6.40
CA TRP A 90 -0.44 20.88 -5.78
C TRP A 90 0.73 21.01 -6.76
N SER A 91 0.76 20.17 -7.80
CA SER A 91 1.74 20.32 -8.88
C SER A 91 1.54 21.63 -9.66
N TRP A 92 0.34 22.20 -9.71
CA TRP A 92 0.12 23.53 -10.30
C TRP A 92 0.73 24.66 -9.47
N PHE A 93 0.90 24.45 -8.15
CA PHE A 93 1.63 25.37 -7.27
C PHE A 93 3.16 25.15 -7.30
N GLY A 94 3.68 24.39 -8.27
CA GLY A 94 5.11 24.16 -8.45
C GLY A 94 5.72 23.06 -7.58
N ILE A 95 4.89 22.26 -6.89
CA ILE A 95 5.39 21.16 -6.05
C ILE A 95 5.72 19.95 -6.92
N GLU A 96 7.00 19.59 -6.97
CA GLU A 96 7.46 18.36 -7.60
C GLU A 96 7.39 17.18 -6.63
N PHE A 97 6.50 16.23 -6.90
CA PHE A 97 6.35 15.04 -6.07
C PHE A 97 7.39 13.99 -6.40
N LYS A 98 8.12 13.54 -5.39
CA LYS A 98 9.08 12.43 -5.51
C LYS A 98 8.38 11.11 -5.28
N LYS A 99 8.80 10.08 -6.01
CA LYS A 99 8.34 8.71 -5.79
C LYS A 99 8.68 8.29 -4.35
N PRO A 100 7.72 7.76 -3.58
CA PRO A 100 7.97 7.45 -2.19
C PRO A 100 8.89 6.23 -2.04
N THR A 101 9.75 6.27 -1.01
CA THR A 101 10.69 5.21 -0.69
C THR A 101 10.50 4.75 0.75
N TRP A 102 10.66 3.44 0.99
CA TRP A 102 10.43 2.87 2.32
C TRP A 102 11.39 3.44 3.38
N ASN A 103 12.62 3.77 2.97
CA ASN A 103 13.71 4.18 3.85
C ASN A 103 13.67 5.67 4.26
N GLU A 104 12.76 6.47 3.71
CA GLU A 104 12.65 7.90 4.03
C GLU A 104 11.68 8.18 5.19
N ASN A 105 11.86 9.25 5.97
CA ASN A 105 10.93 9.59 7.06
C ASN A 105 9.50 9.87 6.51
N PRO A 106 8.43 9.23 7.04
CA PRO A 106 7.09 9.44 6.51
C PRO A 106 6.45 10.76 6.99
N LEU A 107 6.96 11.36 8.07
CA LEU A 107 6.46 12.63 8.64
C LEU A 107 7.28 13.83 8.22
N SER A 108 7.93 13.77 7.05
CA SER A 108 8.65 14.93 6.54
C SER A 108 7.67 16.07 6.21
N LEU A 109 7.90 17.26 6.78
CA LEU A 109 7.10 18.47 6.49
C LEU A 109 7.28 19.00 5.06
N ASN A 110 8.14 18.38 4.27
CA ASN A 110 8.35 18.74 2.88
C ASN A 110 7.21 18.18 1.99
N SER A 111 6.43 19.07 1.39
CA SER A 111 5.33 18.76 0.48
C SER A 111 5.72 17.84 -0.69
N SER A 112 6.94 17.98 -1.23
CA SER A 112 7.47 17.11 -2.30
C SER A 112 7.61 15.65 -1.89
N LYS A 113 7.68 15.37 -0.58
CA LYS A 113 7.84 14.05 0.01
C LYS A 113 6.58 13.54 0.70
N SER A 114 5.47 14.27 0.64
CA SER A 114 4.18 13.90 1.25
C SER A 114 3.67 12.52 0.83
N LEU A 115 4.02 12.01 -0.36
CA LEU A 115 3.68 10.65 -0.78
C LEU A 115 4.27 9.56 0.12
N ASN A 116 5.36 9.83 0.85
CA ASN A 116 5.90 8.89 1.85
C ASN A 116 4.93 8.70 3.02
N PHE A 117 4.22 9.75 3.42
CA PHE A 117 3.18 9.68 4.45
C PHE A 117 2.02 8.80 3.98
N PHE A 118 1.48 9.06 2.79
CA PHE A 118 0.39 8.26 2.23
C PHE A 118 0.79 6.80 2.01
N GLN A 119 2.05 6.52 1.63
CA GLN A 119 2.56 5.15 1.54
C GLN A 119 2.57 4.47 2.91
N PHE A 120 3.06 5.17 3.94
CA PHE A 120 3.07 4.66 5.31
C PHE A 120 1.65 4.37 5.82
N MET A 121 0.72 5.31 5.64
CA MET A 121 -0.69 5.14 5.99
C MET A 121 -1.33 3.96 5.23
N GLY A 122 -1.04 3.83 3.93
CA GLY A 122 -1.52 2.70 3.12
C GLY A 122 -1.08 1.36 3.69
N PHE A 123 0.20 1.23 4.07
CA PHE A 123 0.70 0.01 4.70
C PHE A 123 0.12 -0.22 6.10
N TRP A 124 -0.07 0.83 6.90
CA TRP A 124 -0.71 0.72 8.21
C TRP A 124 -2.15 0.22 8.09
N PHE A 125 -2.96 0.82 7.22
CA PHE A 125 -4.34 0.40 6.96
C PHE A 125 -4.44 -1.06 6.47
N ILE A 126 -3.59 -1.47 5.52
CA ILE A 126 -3.54 -2.86 5.04
C ILE A 126 -3.20 -3.80 6.20
N THR A 127 -2.15 -3.49 6.96
CA THR A 127 -1.64 -4.38 8.02
C THR A 127 -2.65 -4.48 9.16
N SER A 128 -3.25 -3.35 9.56
CA SER A 128 -4.30 -3.30 10.57
C SER A 128 -5.54 -4.07 10.14
N GLY A 129 -6.00 -3.91 8.90
CA GLY A 129 -7.13 -4.68 8.36
C GLY A 129 -6.87 -6.19 8.37
N ILE A 130 -5.69 -6.63 7.91
CA ILE A 130 -5.33 -8.06 7.91
C ILE A 130 -5.25 -8.61 9.34
N ILE A 131 -4.56 -7.92 10.24
CA ILE A 131 -4.39 -8.36 11.63
C ILE A 131 -5.76 -8.47 12.31
N LYS A 132 -6.67 -7.52 12.06
CA LYS A 132 -8.00 -7.52 12.65
C LYS A 132 -8.92 -8.60 12.06
N ILE A 133 -8.84 -8.87 10.74
CA ILE A 133 -9.49 -10.04 10.11
C ILE A 133 -9.02 -11.33 10.79
N LEU A 134 -7.71 -11.51 10.96
CA LEU A 134 -7.15 -12.71 11.57
C LEU A 134 -7.58 -12.85 13.03
N PHE A 135 -7.49 -11.77 13.82
CA PHE A 135 -7.83 -11.80 15.23
C PHE A 135 -9.33 -12.09 15.44
N ILE A 136 -10.23 -11.36 14.77
CA ILE A 136 -11.67 -11.55 14.95
C ILE A 136 -12.14 -12.84 14.30
N GLY A 137 -11.60 -13.19 13.12
CA GLY A 137 -11.92 -14.43 12.44
C GLY A 137 -11.53 -15.68 13.25
N VAL A 138 -10.37 -15.67 13.91
CA VAL A 138 -9.92 -16.81 14.72
C VAL A 138 -10.61 -16.83 16.10
N PHE A 139 -10.62 -15.72 16.84
CA PHE A 139 -11.08 -15.72 18.23
C PHE A 139 -12.60 -15.55 18.38
N HIS A 140 -13.25 -14.83 17.46
CA HIS A 140 -14.68 -14.54 17.55
C HIS A 140 -15.51 -15.26 16.47
N GLN A 141 -14.86 -15.95 15.52
CA GLN A 141 -15.51 -16.63 14.39
C GLN A 141 -16.49 -15.73 13.62
N LYS A 142 -16.20 -14.43 13.61
CA LYS A 142 -17.02 -13.41 12.94
C LYS A 142 -16.21 -12.71 11.87
N PHE A 143 -16.93 -12.16 10.90
CA PHE A 143 -16.35 -11.31 9.88
C PHE A 143 -16.52 -9.85 10.25
N ASP A 144 -15.41 -9.18 10.55
CA ASP A 144 -15.42 -7.77 10.95
C ASP A 144 -15.40 -6.85 9.74
N LYS A 145 -16.48 -6.09 9.58
CA LYS A 145 -16.73 -5.21 8.45
C LYS A 145 -15.77 -4.03 8.43
N GLU A 146 -15.42 -3.52 9.61
CA GLU A 146 -14.44 -2.45 9.77
C GLU A 146 -13.07 -2.87 9.23
N SER A 147 -12.67 -4.13 9.48
CA SER A 147 -11.40 -4.65 8.97
C SER A 147 -11.31 -4.64 7.44
N ILE A 148 -12.41 -4.93 6.75
CA ILE A 148 -12.49 -4.85 5.28
C ILE A 148 -12.29 -3.42 4.84
N LEU A 149 -12.99 -2.47 5.48
CA LEU A 149 -12.90 -1.06 5.15
C LEU A 149 -11.47 -0.55 5.33
N LEU A 150 -10.80 -0.90 6.43
CA LEU A 150 -9.39 -0.58 6.66
C LEU A 150 -8.51 -1.15 5.53
N PHE A 151 -8.70 -2.42 5.18
CA PHE A 151 -7.94 -3.04 4.10
C PHE A 151 -8.16 -2.34 2.75
N VAL A 152 -9.41 -2.03 2.41
CA VAL A 152 -9.79 -1.32 1.18
C VAL A 152 -9.18 0.08 1.16
N TYR A 153 -9.26 0.85 2.24
CA TYR A 153 -8.60 2.16 2.36
C TYR A 153 -7.10 2.06 2.05
N GLY A 154 -6.43 1.07 2.64
CA GLY A 154 -5.00 0.89 2.46
C GLY A 154 -4.61 0.55 1.03
N ILE A 155 -5.32 -0.37 0.37
CA ILE A 155 -5.10 -0.66 -1.06
C ILE A 155 -5.36 0.58 -1.92
N SER A 156 -6.44 1.31 -1.63
CA SER A 156 -6.84 2.50 -2.38
C SER A 156 -5.76 3.57 -2.36
N LEU A 157 -5.11 3.79 -1.20
CA LEU A 157 -3.98 4.71 -1.09
C LEU A 157 -2.79 4.25 -1.95
N ILE A 158 -2.41 2.97 -1.89
CA ILE A 158 -1.27 2.46 -2.66
C ILE A 158 -1.52 2.58 -4.17
N ILE A 159 -2.75 2.31 -4.63
CA ILE A 159 -3.13 2.49 -6.03
C ILE A 159 -3.20 3.97 -6.39
N GLY A 160 -3.78 4.80 -5.53
CA GLY A 160 -3.85 6.25 -5.69
C GLY A 160 -2.47 6.86 -5.90
N ILE A 161 -1.47 6.48 -5.10
CA ILE A 161 -0.08 6.96 -5.25
C ILE A 161 0.48 6.61 -6.63
N LYS A 162 0.27 5.37 -7.09
CA LYS A 162 0.74 4.95 -8.42
C LYS A 162 0.07 5.75 -9.53
N LEU A 163 -1.23 6.00 -9.40
CA LEU A 163 -1.99 6.79 -10.36
C LEU A 163 -1.54 8.25 -10.38
N SER A 164 -1.38 8.87 -9.21
CA SER A 164 -0.83 10.23 -9.05
C SER A 164 0.50 10.39 -9.76
N LEU A 165 1.47 9.50 -9.49
CA LEU A 165 2.79 9.55 -10.14
C LEU A 165 2.68 9.38 -11.65
N LYS A 166 1.79 8.51 -12.13
CA LYS A 166 1.56 8.33 -13.57
C LYS A 166 1.00 9.59 -14.23
N ILE A 167 0.06 10.28 -13.58
CA ILE A 167 -0.55 11.53 -14.07
C ILE A 167 0.49 12.67 -14.09
N LEU A 168 1.31 12.77 -13.06
CA LEU A 168 2.36 13.79 -12.97
C LEU A 168 3.43 13.57 -14.05
N ASN A 169 3.90 12.34 -14.23
CA ASN A 169 4.92 12.03 -15.24
C ASN A 169 4.42 12.23 -16.69
N LYS A 170 3.12 11.97 -16.97
CA LYS A 170 2.55 12.17 -18.31
C LYS A 170 2.62 13.63 -18.77
N ASN A 171 2.58 14.58 -17.85
CA ASN A 171 2.67 16.01 -18.15
C ASN A 171 4.10 16.57 -18.10
N GLY A 172 5.07 15.78 -17.63
CA GLY A 172 6.50 16.12 -17.62
C GLY A 172 7.17 16.05 -18.99
N ASN A 173 6.44 15.70 -20.06
CA ASN A 173 6.94 15.70 -21.44
C ASN A 173 7.04 17.10 -22.07
N LYS A 174 7.32 18.14 -21.25
CA LYS A 174 7.86 19.40 -21.75
C LYS A 174 9.39 19.30 -21.67
N LYS A 175 10.01 19.18 -22.84
CA LYS A 175 11.44 19.40 -23.08
C LYS A 175 11.93 20.60 -22.25
N THR A 176 12.71 20.36 -21.21
CA THR A 176 13.65 21.37 -20.72
C THR A 176 14.82 21.37 -21.69
N VAL A 177 14.73 22.28 -22.67
CA VAL A 177 15.90 22.86 -23.32
C VAL A 177 16.76 23.45 -22.21
N ALA A 178 17.93 22.84 -21.96
CA ALA A 178 19.15 23.40 -21.38
C ALA A 178 19.95 22.29 -20.67
N ASN A 179 20.78 21.59 -21.44
CA ASN A 179 22.20 21.48 -21.15
C ASN A 179 22.88 21.24 -22.50
N THR A 180 23.04 22.35 -23.19
CA THR A 180 24.12 22.63 -24.12
C THR A 180 25.47 22.54 -23.40
N VAL A 181 26.43 21.96 -24.13
CA VAL A 181 27.88 21.76 -23.88
C VAL A 181 28.22 20.50 -23.08
#